data_AF-A0A2V9LEG3-F1
#
_entry.id   AF-A0A2V9LEG3-F1
#
_cell.length_a   1.000
_cell.length_b   1.000
_cell.length_c   1.000
_cell.angle_alpha   90.00
_cell.angle_beta   90.00
_cell.angle_gamma   90.00
#
_symmetry.space_group_name_H-M   'P 1'
#
loop_
_entity.id
_entity.type
_entity.pdbx_description
1 polymer ?
#
loop_
_entity_poly.entity_id
_entity_poly.type
_entity_poly.pdbx_seq_one_letter_code
_entity_poly.pdbx_strand_id
1 'polypeptide(L)' 'MKVRVENMADGKARVRGKVWPRGSAEPDQWTIEKLDPIPNLQGSPGFFAYAHNEIYYDNIKVTPNSNDAQ' A
#
# COMPACT_ATOMS: atom_id res chain seq x y z
N MET A 1 6.59 -6.88 -2.68
CA MET A 1 5.36 -6.08 -2.86
C MET A 1 5.50 -4.76 -2.14
N LYS A 2 4.76 -3.74 -2.58
CA LYS A 2 4.73 -2.41 -1.97
C LYS A 2 3.32 -1.85 -2.09
N VAL A 3 2.85 -1.23 -1.01
CA VAL A 3 1.57 -0.54 -0.94
C VAL A 3 1.80 0.86 -0.40
N ARG A 4 1.14 1.85 -0.97
CA ARG A 4 1.14 3.23 -0.51
C ARG A 4 -0.28 3.78 -0.54
N VAL A 5 -0.70 4.40 0.55
CA VAL A 5 -1.97 5.11 0.65
C VAL A 5 -1.65 6.54 1.04
N GLU A 6 -2.02 7.49 0.19
CA GLU A 6 -1.74 8.92 0.38
C GLU A 6 -3.04 9.68 0.58
N ASN A 7 -3.14 10.46 1.65
CA ASN A 7 -4.25 11.40 1.85
C ASN A 7 -4.08 12.55 0.85
N MET A 8 -5.17 12.95 0.21
CA MET A 8 -5.20 14.05 -0.75
C MET A 8 -5.86 15.29 -0.14
N ALA A 9 -5.52 16.48 -0.65
CA ALA A 9 -6.04 17.75 -0.15
C ALA A 9 -7.58 17.89 -0.26
N ASP A 10 -8.21 17.15 -1.19
CA ASP A 10 -9.66 17.12 -1.38
C ASP A 10 -10.38 16.09 -0.48
N GLY A 11 -9.68 15.55 0.52
CA GLY A 11 -10.22 14.58 1.48
C GLY A 11 -10.30 13.14 0.96
N LYS A 12 -9.87 12.88 -0.28
CA LYS A 12 -9.79 11.53 -0.85
C LYS A 12 -8.48 10.86 -0.51
N ALA A 13 -8.34 9.57 -0.82
CA ALA A 13 -7.05 8.88 -0.73
C ALA A 13 -6.67 8.24 -2.06
N ARG A 14 -5.41 8.39 -2.45
CA ARG A 14 -4.81 7.64 -3.55
C ARG A 14 -4.18 6.37 -3.01
N VAL A 15 -4.67 5.22 -3.46
CA VAL A 15 -4.17 3.89 -3.11
C VAL A 15 -3.38 3.35 -4.28
N ARG A 16 -2.12 2.99 -4.03
CA ARG A 16 -1.23 2.41 -5.03
C ARG A 16 -0.61 1.12 -4.52
N GLY A 17 -0.53 0.14 -5.41
CA GLY A 17 0.04 -1.17 -5.14
C GLY A 17 0.93 -1.63 -6.28
N LYS A 18 1.96 -2.38 -5.95
CA LYS A 18 2.72 -3.17 -6.92
C LYS A 18 3.24 -4.44 -6.28
N VAL A 19 3.20 -5.52 -7.05
CA VAL A 19 3.62 -6.87 -6.66
C VAL A 19 4.51 -7.39 -7.78
N TRP A 20 5.56 -8.11 -7.40
CA TRP A 20 6.54 -8.66 -8.33
C TRP A 20 7.13 -9.95 -7.75
N PRO A 21 7.67 -10.85 -8.59
CA PRO A 21 8.31 -12.06 -8.13
C PRO A 21 9.48 -11.77 -7.17
N ARG A 22 9.68 -12.64 -6.17
CA ARG A 22 10.83 -12.57 -5.27
C ARG A 22 12.12 -12.68 -6.09
N GLY A 23 13.11 -11.85 -5.77
CA GLY A 23 14.41 -11.82 -6.46
C GLY A 23 14.41 -11.00 -7.76
N SER A 24 13.26 -10.53 -8.24
CA SER A 24 13.19 -9.58 -9.35
C SER A 24 13.29 -8.13 -8.85
N ALA A 25 13.70 -7.21 -9.73
CA ALA A 25 13.72 -5.78 -9.43
C ALA A 25 12.31 -5.25 -9.13
N GLU A 26 12.22 -4.29 -8.20
CA GLU A 26 10.97 -3.54 -7.98
C GLU A 26 10.63 -2.78 -9.27
N PRO A 27 9.41 -2.91 -9.83
CA PRO A 27 9.02 -2.15 -11.02
C PRO A 27 9.02 -0.65 -10.74
N ASP A 28 9.43 0.16 -11.72
CA ASP A 28 9.40 1.63 -11.59
C ASP A 28 7.96 2.15 -11.47
N GLN A 29 7.07 1.61 -12.30
CA GLN A 29 5.68 2.03 -12.38
C GLN A 29 4.80 1.32 -11.33
N TRP A 30 3.76 2.01 -10.89
CA TRP A 30 2.69 1.39 -10.12
C TRP A 30 1.80 0.58 -11.07
N THR A 31 1.49 -0.66 -10.69
CA THR A 31 0.66 -1.56 -11.52
C THR A 31 -0.79 -1.62 -11.05
N ILE A 32 -1.07 -1.13 -9.84
CA ILE A 32 -2.41 -1.00 -9.26
C ILE A 32 -2.55 0.43 -8.75
N GLU A 33 -3.61 1.12 -9.18
CA GLU A 33 -3.94 2.45 -8.70
C GLU A 33 -5.46 2.61 -8.56
N LYS A 34 -5.88 3.24 -7.46
CA LYS A 34 -7.29 3.54 -7.17
C LYS A 34 -7.40 4.84 -6.39
N LEU A 35 -8.45 5.59 -6.67
CA LEU A 35 -8.91 6.69 -5.84
C LEU A 35 -10.05 6.21 -4.94
N ASP A 36 -9.90 6.41 -3.63
CA ASP A 36 -10.94 6.20 -2.63
C ASP A 36 -11.59 7.56 -2.30
N PRO A 37 -12.88 7.76 -2.64
CA PRO A 37 -13.57 9.01 -2.37
C PRO A 37 -13.93 9.22 -0.89
N ILE A 38 -13.91 8.18 -0.06
CA ILE A 38 -14.36 8.25 1.34
C ILE A 38 -13.42 7.42 2.24
N PRO A 39 -12.13 7.81 2.35
CA PRO A 39 -11.11 6.97 2.99
C PRO A 39 -11.12 7.07 4.51
N ASN A 40 -10.51 6.07 5.16
CA ASN A 40 -10.03 6.21 6.52
C ASN A 40 -8.71 6.99 6.51
N LEU A 41 -8.68 8.18 7.14
CA LEU A 41 -7.50 9.08 7.11
C LEU A 41 -6.41 8.72 8.13
N GLN A 42 -6.76 7.94 9.16
CA GLN A 42 -5.85 7.46 10.20
C GLN A 42 -6.23 6.04 10.60
N GLY A 43 -5.22 5.21 10.87
CA GLY A 43 -5.42 3.85 11.34
C GLY A 43 -4.11 3.07 11.42
N SER A 44 -4.21 1.80 11.81
CA SER A 44 -3.08 0.87 11.84
C SER A 44 -2.95 0.16 10.49
N PRO A 45 -1.72 0.01 9.96
CA PRO A 45 -1.49 -0.86 8.81
C PRO A 45 -1.70 -2.32 9.22
N GLY A 46 -2.26 -3.11 8.31
CA GLY A 46 -2.50 -4.53 8.52
C GLY A 46 -2.37 -5.33 7.24
N PHE A 47 -2.03 -6.61 7.40
CA PHE A 47 -2.07 -7.60 6.33
C PHE A 47 -3.12 -8.65 6.68
N PHE A 48 -3.91 -9.02 5.69
CA PHE A 48 -4.83 -10.13 5.77
C PHE A 48 -4.57 -11.08 4.60
N ALA A 49 -4.77 -12.36 4.86
CA ALA A 49 -4.43 -13.41 3.95
C ALA A 49 -5.47 -14.52 4.08
N TYR A 50 -6.03 -14.94 2.96
CA TYR A 50 -6.94 -16.08 2.89
C TYR A 50 -6.37 -17.10 1.92
N ALA A 51 -5.87 -18.22 2.45
CA ALA A 51 -5.35 -19.31 1.64
C ALA A 51 -5.64 -20.67 2.26
N HIS A 52 -5.65 -21.69 1.40
CA HIS A 52 -5.74 -23.09 1.77
C HIS A 52 -4.42 -23.64 2.33
N ASN A 53 -3.28 -23.00 2.02
CA ASN A 53 -1.93 -23.39 2.42
C ASN A 53 -1.24 -22.23 3.15
N GLU A 54 -0.01 -22.46 3.64
CA GLU A 54 0.76 -21.50 4.41
C GLU A 54 1.11 -20.24 3.62
N ILE A 55 1.11 -19.11 4.33
CA ILE A 55 1.54 -17.81 3.81
C ILE A 55 2.67 -17.29 4.70
N TYR A 56 3.73 -16.84 4.07
CA TYR A 56 4.92 -16.32 4.74
C TYR A 56 5.10 -14.84 4.40
N TYR A 57 5.17 -14.01 5.43
CA TYR A 57 5.58 -12.62 5.37
C TYR A 57 6.90 -12.45 6.11
N ASP A 58 7.81 -11.66 5.54
CA ASP A 58 9.12 -11.40 6.14
C ASP A 58 9.61 -10.00 5.73
N ASN A 59 10.53 -9.43 6.49
CA ASN A 59 11.15 -8.12 6.28
C ASN A 59 10.13 -6.98 6.09
N ILE A 60 9.05 -7.02 6.88
CA ILE A 60 7.98 -6.03 6.84
C ILE A 60 8.50 -4.70 7.37
N LYS A 61 8.39 -3.65 6.56
CA LYS A 61 8.66 -2.27 6.97
C LYS A 61 7.39 -1.44 6.81
N VAL A 62 7.01 -0.78 7.89
CA VAL A 62 5.98 0.25 7.91
C VAL A 62 6.67 1.59 8.08
N THR A 63 6.28 2.56 7.26
CA THR A 63 6.73 3.95 7.39
C THR A 63 5.51 4.86 7.56
N PRO A 64 5.64 5.97 8.30
CA PRO A 64 4.60 6.99 8.32
C PRO A 64 4.20 7.40 6.91
N ASN A 65 2.93 7.75 6.73
CA ASN A 65 2.52 8.43 5.51
C ASN A 65 3.20 9.80 5.50
N SER A 66 3.86 10.16 4.40
CA SER A 66 4.51 11.46 4.26
C SER A 66 3.43 12.55 4.20
N ASN A 67 3.49 13.53 5.11
CA ASN A 67 2.62 14.72 5.09
C ASN A 67 3.11 15.74 4.03
N ASP A 68 3.41 15.32 2.81
CA ASP A 68 3.86 16.24 1.74
C ASP A 68 2.69 17.04 1.10
N ALA A 69 1.64 17.28 1.90
CA ALA A 69 0.53 18.17 1.59
C ALA A 69 0.07 18.85 2.89
N GLN A 70 0.80 19.90 3.30
CA GLN A 70 0.19 21.07 3.92
C GLN A 70 -0.07 22.09 2.82
#